data_AF-A0A2K3JI07-F1
#
_entry.id   AF-A0A2K3JI07-F1
#
_cell.length_a   1.000
_cell.length_b   1.000
_cell.length_c   1.000
_cell.angle_alpha   90.00
_cell.angle_beta   90.00
_cell.angle_gamma   90.00
#
_symmetry.space_group_name_H-M   'P 1'
#
loop_
_entity.id
_entity.type
_entity.pdbx_description
1 polymer ?
#
loop_
_entity_poly.entity_id
_entity_poly.type
_entity_poly.pdbx_seq_one_letter_code
_entity_poly.pdbx_strand_id
1 'polypeptide(L)'
;MEKKTTHPLKIVKIDRAGRPIEVYSSIYKAGHEHGSPANITHCLRGRTKVAYGFHWMTLDDFRKHKDADGNIDVMEVFYKK
;
A
#
# COMPACT_ATOMS: atom_id res chain seq x y z
N MET A 1 -18.03 -7.82 13.54
CA MET A 1 -17.34 -7.46 12.28
C MET A 1 -17.11 -5.96 12.32
N GLU A 2 -15.88 -5.53 12.60
CA GLU A 2 -15.57 -4.10 12.79
C GLU A 2 -15.82 -3.30 11.52
N LYS A 3 -16.60 -2.23 11.69
CA LYS A 3 -17.14 -1.39 10.62
C LYS A 3 -15.99 -0.63 9.95
N LYS A 4 -15.69 -0.94 8.69
CA LYS A 4 -14.72 -0.16 7.91
C LYS A 4 -15.40 1.12 7.43
N THR A 5 -15.14 2.20 8.16
CA THR A 5 -15.63 3.56 7.92
C THR A 5 -15.41 4.01 6.48
N THR A 6 -16.43 4.64 5.93
CA THR A 6 -16.59 5.18 4.56
C THR A 6 -15.68 6.39 4.28
N HIS A 7 -14.40 6.31 4.65
CA HIS A 7 -13.40 7.26 4.19
C HIS A 7 -12.62 6.63 3.04
N PRO A 8 -12.34 7.39 1.97
CA PRO A 8 -11.49 6.90 0.90
C PRO A 8 -10.12 6.56 1.52
N LEU A 9 -9.82 5.27 1.58
CA LEU A 9 -8.56 4.76 2.12
C LEU A 9 -7.43 5.31 1.26
N LYS A 10 -6.68 6.26 1.83
CA LYS A 10 -5.45 6.75 1.21
C LYS A 10 -4.44 5.63 1.20
N ILE A 11 -3.81 5.42 0.05
CA ILE A 11 -2.84 4.36 -0.14
C ILE A 11 -1.53 4.94 -0.65
N VAL A 12 -0.44 4.30 -0.28
CA VAL A 12 0.91 4.67 -0.69
C VAL A 12 1.43 3.58 -1.62
N LYS A 13 1.95 4.02 -2.75
CA LYS A 13 2.71 3.21 -3.70
C LYS A 13 4.17 3.26 -3.31
N ILE A 14 4.77 2.10 -3.12
CA ILE A 14 6.13 1.96 -2.60
C ILE A 14 6.96 1.14 -3.59
N ASP A 15 8.19 1.58 -3.83
CA ASP A 15 9.13 0.86 -4.68
C ASP A 15 9.69 -0.40 -4.00
N ARG A 16 10.38 -1.24 -4.76
CA ARG A 16 11.10 -2.42 -4.24
C ARG A 16 12.16 -2.07 -3.18
N ALA A 17 12.68 -0.85 -3.22
CA ALA A 17 13.63 -0.32 -2.25
C ALA A 17 12.97 0.24 -0.98
N GLY A 18 11.64 0.19 -0.84
CA GLY A 18 10.94 0.69 0.34
C GLY A 18 10.69 2.20 0.35
N ARG A 19 10.93 2.88 -0.77
CA ARG A 19 10.73 4.34 -0.89
C ARG A 19 9.28 4.63 -1.29
N PRO A 20 8.58 5.56 -0.63
CA PRO A 20 7.28 6.02 -1.09
C PRO A 20 7.45 6.76 -2.43
N ILE A 21 6.73 6.30 -3.45
CA ILE A 21 6.72 6.96 -4.77
C ILE A 21 5.58 7.97 -4.82
N GLU A 22 4.37 7.52 -4.48
CA GLU A 22 3.17 8.35 -4.63
C GLU A 22 2.09 7.96 -3.63
N VAL A 23 1.26 8.95 -3.25
CA VAL A 23 0.13 8.77 -2.35
C VAL A 23 -1.17 9.05 -3.11
N TYR A 24 -2.03 8.05 -3.20
CA TYR A 24 -3.34 8.18 -3.80
C TYR A 24 -4.39 8.45 -2.74
N SER A 25 -5.34 9.31 -3.06
CA SER A 25 -6.49 9.58 -2.21
C SER A 25 -7.42 8.39 -2.06
N SER A 26 -7.41 7.45 -3.00
CA SER A 26 -8.27 6.27 -3.02
C SER A 26 -7.70 5.15 -3.90
N ILE A 27 -8.08 3.91 -3.59
CA ILE A 27 -7.75 2.70 -4.36
C ILE A 27 -8.27 2.81 -5.80
N TYR A 28 -9.43 3.45 -6.01
CA TYR A 28 -10.00 3.62 -7.36
C TYR A 28 -9.13 4.52 -8.23
N LYS A 29 -8.53 5.58 -7.66
CA LYS A 29 -7.65 6.48 -8.40
C LYS A 29 -6.37 5.75 -8.84
N ALA A 30 -5.77 4.99 -7.92
CA ALA A 30 -4.61 4.16 -8.25
C ALA A 30 -4.96 3.05 -9.25
N GLY A 31 -6.13 2.43 -9.10
CA GLY A 31 -6.64 1.43 -10.04
C GLY A 31 -6.81 2.01 -11.44
N HIS A 32 -7.42 3.18 -11.57
CA HIS A 32 -7.60 3.83 -12.86
C HIS A 32 -6.27 4.12 -13.59
N GLU A 33 -5.22 4.46 -12.84
CA GLU A 33 -3.90 4.77 -13.41
C GLU A 33 -3.06 3.53 -13.75
N HIS A 34 -3.09 2.49 -12.90
CA HIS A 34 -2.24 1.29 -13.06
C HIS A 34 -2.95 0.09 -13.67
N GLY A 35 -4.28 0.04 -13.61
CA GLY A 35 -5.11 -1.01 -14.20
C GLY A 35 -6.37 -1.34 -13.39
N SER A 36 -6.25 -2.26 -12.42
CA SER A 36 -7.38 -2.81 -11.68
C SER A 36 -7.27 -2.55 -10.17
N PRO A 37 -8.27 -1.89 -9.56
CA PRO A 37 -8.31 -1.66 -8.12
C PRO A 37 -8.42 -2.97 -7.31
N ALA A 38 -8.87 -4.07 -7.93
CA ALA A 38 -8.98 -5.36 -7.27
C ALA A 38 -7.61 -5.94 -6.89
N ASN A 39 -6.61 -5.82 -7.78
CA ASN A 39 -5.24 -6.31 -7.52
C ASN A 39 -4.57 -5.52 -6.39
N ILE A 40 -4.80 -4.21 -6.34
CA ILE A 40 -4.34 -3.35 -5.26
C ILE A 40 -5.02 -3.75 -3.95
N THR A 41 -6.34 -4.00 -3.98
CA THR A 41 -7.08 -4.45 -2.79
C THR A 41 -6.56 -5.79 -2.26
N HIS A 42 -6.17 -6.72 -3.14
CA HIS A 42 -5.51 -7.97 -2.72
C HIS A 42 -4.16 -7.71 -2.06
N CYS A 43 -3.38 -6.75 -2.53
CA CYS A 43 -2.13 -6.34 -1.88
C CYS A 43 -2.36 -5.78 -0.48
N LEU A 44 -3.31 -4.85 -0.34
CA LEU A 44 -3.64 -4.23 0.95
C LEU A 44 -4.15 -5.24 1.98
N ARG A 45 -4.68 -6.37 1.54
CA ARG A 45 -5.15 -7.47 2.41
C ARG A 45 -4.07 -8.52 2.68
N GLY A 46 -2.86 -8.34 2.15
CA GLY A 46 -1.77 -9.31 2.26
C GLY A 46 -1.98 -10.60 1.46
N ARG A 47 -2.98 -10.65 0.56
CA ARG A 47 -3.19 -11.82 -0.32
C ARG A 47 -2.10 -11.92 -1.39
N THR A 48 -1.61 -10.77 -1.83
CA THR A 48 -0.50 -10.64 -2.78
C THR A 48 0.51 -9.68 -2.19
N LYS A 49 1.80 -9.89 -2.45
CA LYS A 49 2.85 -9.01 -1.91
C LYS A 49 3.08 -7.77 -2.77
N VAL A 50 2.86 -7.91 -4.07
CA VAL A 50 3.09 -6.88 -5.09
C VAL A 50 1.92 -6.82 -6.07
N ALA A 51 1.61 -5.62 -6.55
CA ALA A 51 0.72 -5.39 -7.67
C ALA A 51 1.37 -4.37 -8.62
N TYR A 52 1.32 -4.65 -9.91
CA TYR A 52 1.92 -3.80 -10.94
C TYR A 52 3.43 -3.54 -10.74
N GLY A 53 4.13 -4.44 -10.05
CA GLY A 53 5.56 -4.31 -9.75
C GLY A 53 5.89 -3.47 -8.51
N PHE A 54 4.88 -2.97 -7.80
CA PHE A 54 5.03 -2.11 -6.62
C PHE A 54 4.38 -2.73 -5.37
N HIS A 55 4.85 -2.28 -4.22
CA HIS A 55 4.21 -2.56 -2.93
C HIS A 55 3.14 -1.52 -2.63
N TRP A 56 2.05 -1.96 -2.01
CA TRP A 56 0.91 -1.12 -1.70
C TRP A 56 0.54 -1.32 -0.23
N MET A 57 0.41 -0.21 0.48
CA MET A 57 -0.14 -0.20 1.84
C MET A 57 -1.01 1.02 2.07
N THR A 58 -1.76 1.00 3.17
CA THR A 58 -2.52 2.18 3.59
C THR A 58 -1.56 3.26 4.07
N LEU A 59 -1.93 4.53 3.92
CA LEU A 59 -1.13 5.64 4.44
C LEU A 59 -0.94 5.55 5.95
N ASP A 60 -1.89 4.97 6.66
CA ASP A 60 -1.82 4.79 8.11
C ASP A 60 -0.77 3.74 8.50
N ASP A 61 -0.78 2.58 7.82
CA ASP A 61 0.26 1.56 8.00
C ASP A 61 1.64 2.08 7.61
N PHE A 62 1.73 2.84 6.51
CA PHE A 62 2.98 3.47 6.10
C PHE A 62 3.57 4.37 7.19
N ARG A 63 2.73 5.15 7.87
CA ARG A 63 3.17 6.03 8.96
C ARG A 63 3.65 5.26 10.18
N LYS A 64 3.16 4.03 10.40
CA LYS A 64 3.59 3.16 11.51
C LYS A 64 4.90 2.45 11.22
N HIS A 65 5.13 2.09 9.96
CA HIS A 65 6.30 1.31 9.55
C HIS A 65 7.43 2.15 8.96
N LYS A 66 7.23 3.46 8.74
CA LYS A 66 8.28 4.30 8.18
C LYS A 66 9.40 4.55 9.19
N ASP A 67 10.63 4.51 8.69
CA ASP A 67 11.84 4.87 9.41
C ASP A 67 12.01 6.40 9.50
N ALA A 68 13.05 6.84 10.21
CA ALA A 68 13.41 8.25 10.35
C ALA A 68 13.63 8.94 8.97
N ASP A 69 14.15 8.20 8.00
CA ASP A 69 14.38 8.65 6.62
C ASP A 69 13.11 8.64 5.75
N GLY A 70 11.98 8.16 6.28
CA GLY A 70 10.71 8.08 5.55
C GLY A 70 10.61 6.94 4.55
N ASN A 71 11.45 5.92 4.67
CA ASN A 71 11.35 4.66 3.93
C ASN A 71 10.71 3.58 4.80
N ILE A 72 10.40 2.42 4.23
CA ILE A 72 9.98 1.24 4.99
C ILE A 72 10.93 0.07 4.68
N ASP A 73 11.12 -0.83 5.65
CA ASP A 73 11.73 -2.12 5.38
C ASP A 73 10.70 -3.06 4.72
N VAL A 74 10.80 -3.20 3.39
CA VAL A 74 9.92 -4.07 2.60
C VAL A 74 10.00 -5.53 3.04
N MET A 75 11.18 -6.01 3.44
CA MET A 75 11.39 -7.40 3.81
C MET A 75 10.72 -7.71 5.15
N GLU A 76 10.86 -6.81 6.12
CA GLU A 76 10.18 -6.92 7.40
C GLU A 76 8.66 -6.76 7.26
N VAL A 77 8.19 -5.81 6.47
CA VAL A 77 6.76 -5.48 6.39
C VAL A 77 5.97 -6.48 5.55
N PHE A 78 6.49 -6.93 4.41
CA PHE A 78 5.73 -7.76 3.45
C PHE A 78 6.19 -9.22 3.35
N TYR A 79 7.39 -9.56 3.86
CA TYR A 79 7.97 -10.89 3.68
C TYR A 79 8.24 -11.64 4.97
N LYS A 80 8.13 -11.00 6.14
CA LYS A 80 8.21 -11.64 7.45
C LYS A 80 6.96 -12.53 7.66
N LYS A 81 7.19 -13.82 7.89
CA LYS A 81 6.16 -14.82 8.21
C LYS A 81 5.95 -14.92 9.72
#